data_AF-A0A932NGG8-F1
#
_entry.id   AF-A0A932NGG8-F1
#
_cell.length_a   1.000
_cell.length_b   1.000
_cell.length_c   1.000
_cell.angle_alpha   90.00
_cell.angle_beta   90.00
_cell.angle_gamma   90.00
#
_symmetry.space_group_name_H-M   'P 1'
#
loop_
_entity.id
_entity.type
_entity.pdbx_description
1 polymer ?
#
loop_
_entity_poly.entity_id
_entity_poly.type
_entity_poly.pdbx_seq_one_letter_code
_entity_poly.pdbx_strand_id
1 'polypeptide(L)'
;MPSSLKSFEEFDRLLAAARAELAAMAAAEPDDGAIASVKRQLDAVHGWTRGGRCPSQDEKDQLNFGLIASRELDTYPVANSLYELASFVIYWEAPR
;
A
#
# COMPACT_ATOMS: atom_id res chain seq x y z
N MET A 1 11.66 -9.20 -1.44
CA MET A 1 11.69 -9.65 -2.86
C MET A 1 11.06 -8.56 -3.72
N PRO A 2 11.52 -8.36 -4.96
CA PRO A 2 10.84 -7.45 -5.89
C PRO A 2 9.39 -7.92 -6.09
N SER A 3 8.48 -6.97 -6.26
CA SER A 3 7.05 -7.26 -6.44
C SER A 3 6.81 -8.17 -7.65
N SER A 4 5.78 -9.02 -7.57
CA SER A 4 5.31 -9.80 -8.71
C SER A 4 4.50 -8.97 -9.73
N LEU A 5 4.10 -7.74 -9.35
CA LEU A 5 3.38 -6.79 -10.20
C LEU A 5 4.26 -6.33 -11.36
N LYS A 6 3.72 -6.42 -12.58
CA LYS A 6 4.44 -6.14 -13.83
C LYS A 6 4.07 -4.80 -14.45
N SER A 7 3.01 -4.16 -13.99
CA SER A 7 2.53 -2.90 -14.56
C SER A 7 1.87 -1.99 -13.52
N PHE A 8 1.76 -0.71 -13.87
CA PHE A 8 0.99 0.25 -13.09
C PHE A 8 -0.49 -0.14 -12.97
N GLU A 9 -1.08 -0.74 -14.01
CA GLU A 9 -2.50 -1.16 -13.96
C GLU A 9 -2.72 -2.33 -12.98
N GLU A 10 -1.77 -3.24 -12.86
CA GLU A 10 -1.82 -4.30 -11.84
C GLU A 10 -1.67 -3.71 -10.44
N PHE A 11 -0.74 -2.78 -10.27
CA PHE A 11 -0.55 -2.04 -9.03
C PHE A 11 -1.82 -1.25 -8.63
N ASP A 12 -2.40 -0.47 -9.54
CA ASP A 12 -3.56 0.38 -9.24
C ASP A 12 -4.79 -0.46 -8.86
N ARG A 13 -4.99 -1.60 -9.54
CA ARG A 13 -6.05 -2.57 -9.18
C ARG A 13 -5.82 -3.17 -7.80
N LEU A 14 -4.60 -3.60 -7.48
CA LEU A 14 -4.29 -4.15 -6.16
C LEU A 14 -4.43 -3.09 -5.07
N LEU A 15 -4.00 -1.85 -5.33
CA LEU A 15 -4.11 -0.72 -4.41
C LEU A 15 -5.57 -0.37 -4.13
N ALA A 16 -6.42 -0.34 -5.16
CA ALA A 16 -7.85 -0.11 -5.00
C ALA A 16 -8.51 -1.23 -4.16
N ALA A 17 -8.17 -2.49 -4.41
CA ALA A 17 -8.68 -3.63 -3.66
C ALA A 17 -8.25 -3.58 -2.18
N ALA A 18 -6.96 -3.37 -1.90
CA ALA A 18 -6.43 -3.28 -0.55
C ALA A 18 -7.04 -2.12 0.24
N ARG A 19 -7.28 -0.97 -0.41
CA ARG A 19 -7.96 0.18 0.21
C ARG A 19 -9.41 -0.15 0.58
N ALA A 20 -10.14 -0.87 -0.27
CA ALA A 20 -11.50 -1.28 0.02
C ALA A 20 -11.55 -2.28 1.19
N GLU A 21 -10.63 -3.24 1.23
CA GLU A 21 -10.52 -4.21 2.31
C GLU A 21 -10.20 -3.52 3.65
N LEU A 22 -9.20 -2.63 3.68
CA LEU A 22 -8.88 -1.86 4.89
C LEU A 22 -9.99 -0.92 5.33
N ALA A 23 -10.80 -0.39 4.40
CA ALA A 23 -11.97 0.40 4.77
C ALA A 23 -13.03 -0.47 5.45
N ALA A 24 -13.24 -1.71 4.99
CA ALA A 24 -14.13 -2.66 5.64
C ALA A 24 -13.59 -3.08 7.02
N MET A 25 -12.28 -3.36 7.12
CA MET A 25 -11.64 -3.67 8.39
C MET A 25 -11.74 -2.51 9.38
N ALA A 26 -11.48 -1.27 8.95
CA ALA A 26 -11.60 -0.08 9.80
C ALA A 26 -13.04 0.17 10.26
N ALA A 27 -14.05 -0.27 9.50
CA ALA A 27 -15.44 -0.20 9.92
C ALA A 27 -15.79 -1.28 10.96
N ALA A 28 -15.16 -2.45 10.87
CA ALA A 28 -15.33 -3.53 11.84
C ALA A 28 -14.54 -3.29 13.14
N GLU A 29 -13.35 -2.69 13.04
CA GLU A 29 -12.40 -2.47 14.12
C GLU A 29 -11.92 -1.01 14.12
N PRO A 30 -12.80 -0.04 14.48
CA PRO A 30 -12.52 1.39 14.35
C PRO A 30 -11.44 1.91 15.29
N ASP A 31 -11.18 1.20 16.38
CA ASP A 31 -10.17 1.57 17.38
C ASP A 31 -8.78 1.00 17.07
N ASP A 32 -8.64 0.22 15.98
CA ASP A 32 -7.36 -0.32 15.56
C ASP A 32 -6.51 0.76 14.86
N GLY A 33 -5.50 1.24 15.59
CA GLY A 33 -4.57 2.25 15.11
C GLY A 33 -3.70 1.81 13.93
N ALA A 34 -3.44 0.50 13.80
CA ALA A 34 -2.65 -0.08 12.72
C ALA A 34 -3.42 0.01 11.40
N ILE A 35 -4.68 -0.48 11.41
CA ILE A 35 -5.60 -0.43 10.26
C ILE A 35 -5.80 1.02 9.82
N ALA A 36 -6.07 1.93 10.77
CA ALA A 36 -6.24 3.35 10.48
C ALA A 36 -4.97 3.99 9.89
N SER A 37 -3.78 3.60 10.37
CA SER A 37 -2.49 4.08 9.85
C SER A 37 -2.24 3.59 8.42
N VAL A 38 -2.38 2.29 8.18
CA VAL A 38 -2.18 1.67 6.87
C VAL A 38 -3.16 2.26 5.85
N LYS A 39 -4.45 2.41 6.21
CA LYS A 39 -5.45 3.03 5.34
C LYS A 39 -5.02 4.43 4.88
N ARG A 40 -4.58 5.30 5.80
CA ARG A 40 -4.12 6.65 5.46
C ARG A 40 -2.91 6.64 4.51
N GLN A 41 -1.99 5.72 4.71
CA GLN A 41 -0.82 5.59 3.84
C GLN A 41 -1.20 5.11 2.44
N LEU A 42 -2.11 4.13 2.31
CA LEU A 42 -2.59 3.72 0.98
C LEU A 42 -3.39 4.82 0.27
N ASP A 43 -4.15 5.62 1.02
CA ASP A 43 -4.83 6.81 0.48
C ASP A 43 -3.81 7.83 -0.07
N ALA A 44 -2.68 8.03 0.63
CA ALA A 44 -1.59 8.89 0.17
C ALA A 44 -0.89 8.33 -1.07
N VAL A 45 -0.53 7.05 -1.07
CA VAL A 45 0.07 6.36 -2.22
C VAL A 45 -0.81 6.51 -3.45
N HIS A 46 -2.11 6.21 -3.33
CA HIS A 46 -3.05 6.38 -4.43
C HIS A 46 -3.12 7.83 -4.94
N GLY A 47 -3.01 8.82 -4.05
CA GLY A 47 -2.92 10.22 -4.41
C GLY A 47 -1.65 10.55 -5.20
N TRP A 48 -0.51 10.06 -4.74
CA TRP A 48 0.80 10.31 -5.36
C TRP A 48 0.95 9.61 -6.70
N THR A 49 0.42 8.40 -6.84
CA THR A 49 0.56 7.58 -8.06
C THR A 49 -0.48 7.88 -9.11
N ARG A 50 -1.38 8.85 -8.87
CA ARG A 50 -2.45 9.21 -9.79
C ARG A 50 -1.86 9.61 -11.16
N GLY A 51 -2.41 9.01 -12.22
CA GLY A 51 -1.92 9.24 -13.59
C GLY A 51 -0.58 8.59 -13.89
N GLY A 52 -0.16 7.59 -13.11
CA GLY A 52 1.10 6.87 -13.32
C GLY A 52 2.34 7.63 -12.83
N ARG A 53 2.15 8.69 -12.02
CA ARG A 53 3.25 9.42 -11.40
C ARG A 53 4.05 8.50 -10.48
N CYS A 54 5.38 8.54 -10.59
CA CYS A 54 6.26 7.90 -9.62
C CYS A 54 6.36 8.78 -8.35
N PRO A 55 6.14 8.22 -7.14
CA PRO A 55 6.39 8.94 -5.90
C PRO A 55 7.87 9.33 -5.77
N SER A 56 8.14 10.49 -5.18
CA SER A 56 9.50 10.93 -4.82
C SER A 56 10.09 10.05 -3.72
N GLN A 57 11.41 10.08 -3.53
CA GLN A 57 12.05 9.32 -2.46
C GLN A 57 11.57 9.79 -1.08
N ASP A 58 11.40 11.09 -0.86
CA ASP A 58 10.86 11.64 0.40
C ASP A 58 9.43 11.15 0.69
N GLU A 59 8.60 10.96 -0.34
CA GLU A 59 7.26 10.37 -0.21
C GLU A 59 7.35 8.86 0.12
N LYS A 60 8.28 8.13 -0.51
CA LYS A 60 8.51 6.71 -0.26
C LYS A 60 9.02 6.45 1.16
N ASP A 61 9.92 7.30 1.67
CA ASP A 61 10.51 7.18 3.01
C ASP A 61 9.48 7.37 4.14
N GLN A 62 8.35 8.01 3.86
CA GLN A 62 7.24 8.15 4.81
C GLN A 62 6.37 6.88 4.92
N LEU A 63 6.54 5.91 4.02
CA LEU A 63 5.74 4.70 3.97
C LEU A 63 6.33 3.63 4.91
N ASN A 64 5.53 3.21 5.88
CA ASN A 64 5.86 2.10 6.76
C ASN A 64 4.74 1.04 6.82
N PHE A 65 3.72 1.14 5.98
CA PHE A 65 2.59 0.20 5.96
C PHE A 65 3.02 -1.26 5.69
N GLY A 66 4.11 -1.51 4.95
CA GLY A 66 4.66 -2.86 4.79
C GLY A 66 5.26 -3.43 6.08
N LEU A 67 5.78 -2.57 6.96
CA LEU A 67 6.26 -2.97 8.29
C LEU A 67 5.11 -3.14 9.28
N ILE A 68 4.08 -2.29 9.20
CA ILE A 68 2.86 -2.47 10.01
C ILE A 68 2.18 -3.78 9.62
N ALA A 69 2.10 -4.06 8.33
CA ALA A 69 1.53 -5.31 7.83
C ALA A 69 2.20 -6.54 8.45
N SER A 70 3.54 -6.56 8.55
CA SER A 70 4.27 -7.70 9.11
C SER A 70 4.15 -7.88 10.61
N ARG A 71 3.88 -6.81 11.34
CA ARG A 71 3.85 -6.84 12.80
C ARG A 71 2.44 -7.02 13.34
N GLU A 72 1.48 -6.40 12.67
CA GLU A 72 0.14 -6.18 13.22
C GLU A 72 -0.95 -6.81 12.34
N LEU A 73 -0.72 -6.91 11.02
CA LEU A 73 -1.74 -7.44 10.10
C LEU A 73 -1.38 -8.78 9.46
N ASP A 74 -0.31 -9.45 9.88
CA ASP A 74 0.24 -10.64 9.19
C ASP A 74 -0.73 -11.83 9.18
N THR A 75 -1.69 -11.84 10.12
CA THR A 75 -2.78 -12.82 10.19
C THR A 75 -3.92 -12.54 9.21
N TYR A 76 -3.97 -11.35 8.60
CA TYR A 76 -5.01 -10.94 7.68
C TYR A 76 -4.58 -11.18 6.22
N PRO A 77 -5.50 -11.60 5.33
CA PRO A 77 -5.22 -11.79 3.91
C PRO A 77 -4.62 -10.54 3.22
N VAL A 78 -5.00 -9.34 3.68
CA VAL A 78 -4.51 -8.07 3.14
C VAL A 78 -2.99 -7.88 3.27
N ALA A 79 -2.32 -8.54 4.22
CA ALA A 79 -0.88 -8.36 4.46
C ALA A 79 -0.03 -8.66 3.21
N ASN A 80 -0.35 -9.73 2.48
CA ASN A 80 0.33 -10.08 1.23
C ASN A 80 0.22 -8.95 0.19
N SER A 81 -0.97 -8.37 0.05
CA SER A 81 -1.22 -7.24 -0.83
C SER A 81 -0.41 -6.02 -0.41
N LEU A 82 -0.31 -5.74 0.89
CA LEU A 82 0.49 -4.63 1.44
C LEU A 82 1.99 -4.81 1.16
N TYR A 83 2.52 -6.03 1.25
CA TYR A 83 3.91 -6.29 0.89
C TYR A 83 4.19 -6.09 -0.60
N GLU A 84 3.30 -6.57 -1.46
CA GLU A 84 3.41 -6.40 -2.91
C GLU A 84 3.39 -4.92 -3.29
N LEU A 85 2.44 -4.15 -2.73
CA LEU A 85 2.34 -2.71 -2.94
C LEU A 85 3.57 -1.96 -2.44
N ALA A 86 4.06 -2.27 -1.24
CA ALA A 86 5.25 -1.66 -0.67
C ALA A 86 6.49 -1.94 -1.54
N SER A 87 6.67 -3.20 -1.94
CA SER A 87 7.79 -3.60 -2.80
C SER A 87 7.73 -2.88 -4.15
N PHE A 88 6.56 -2.83 -4.80
CA PHE A 88 6.40 -2.13 -6.07
C PHE A 88 6.76 -0.64 -5.95
N VAL A 89 6.25 0.05 -4.92
CA VAL A 89 6.54 1.48 -4.71
C VAL A 89 8.03 1.74 -4.45
N ILE A 90 8.68 0.90 -3.64
CA ILE A 90 10.12 1.02 -3.36
C ILE A 90 10.94 0.91 -4.65
N TYR A 91 10.67 -0.12 -5.45
CA TYR A 91 11.39 -0.39 -6.70
C TYR A 91 10.82 0.34 -7.92
N TRP A 92 9.86 1.25 -7.73
CA TRP A 92 9.29 2.01 -8.83
C TRP A 92 10.35 2.91 -9.46
N GLU A 93 10.81 2.52 -10.65
CA GLU A 93 11.68 3.33 -11.51
C GLU A 93 10.82 4.29 -12.32
N ALA A 94 11.09 5.60 -12.22
CA ALA A 94 10.47 6.56 -13.13
C ALA A 94 10.89 6.22 -14.56
N PRO A 95 9.98 6.27 -15.56
CA PRO A 95 10.40 6.16 -16.95
C PRO A 95 11.43 7.27 -17.21
N ARG A 96 12.62 6.86 -17.67
CA ARG A 96 13.72 7.77 -18.05
C ARG A 96 13.35 8.65 -19.23
#